data_AF-A0A659QPU0-F1
#
_entry.id   AF-A0A659QPU0-F1
#
_cell.length_a   1.000
_cell.length_b   1.000
_cell.length_c   1.000
_cell.angle_alpha   90.00
_cell.angle_beta   90.00
_cell.angle_gamma   90.00
#
_symmetry.space_group_name_H-M   'P 1'
#
loop_
_entity.id
_entity.type
_entity.pdbx_description
1 polymer ?
#
loop_
_entity_poly.entity_id
_entity_poly.type
_entity_poly.pdbx_seq_one_letter_code
_entity_poly.pdbx_strand_id
1 'polypeptide(L)'
;RQHCSEEQLADFARLLTHNEKGKARLSSVLSHNELFKAMEGHPEQHRRNWQLIAGEFQHYGGDSIANKLRGHGKQYRAILLDVAKRLKLKADKSMSTFEIEQQLLEHFLRHTWQKM
;
A
#
# COMPACT_ATOMS: atom_id res chain seq x y z
N ARG A 1 -4.39 12.68 16.11
CA ARG A 1 -3.38 12.50 15.04
C ARG A 1 -2.84 11.10 15.18
N GLN A 2 -3.29 10.14 14.36
CA GLN A 2 -2.67 8.81 14.34
C GLN A 2 -1.51 8.88 13.35
N HIS A 3 -0.28 8.82 13.87
CA HIS A 3 0.92 8.64 13.06
C HIS A 3 1.26 7.15 13.10
N CYS A 4 1.51 6.53 11.95
CA CYS A 4 2.03 5.15 11.92
C CYS A 4 3.37 5.10 12.66
N SER A 5 3.57 4.06 13.46
CA SER A 5 4.85 3.81 14.11
C SER A 5 5.93 3.46 13.08
N GLU A 6 7.20 3.52 13.49
CA GLU A 6 8.32 3.04 12.66
C GLU A 6 8.11 1.58 12.23
N GLU A 7 7.74 0.72 13.18
CA GLU A 7 7.49 -0.69 12.97
C GLU A 7 6.36 -0.93 11.96
N GLN A 8 5.22 -0.23 12.11
CA GLN A 8 4.10 -0.33 11.19
C GLN A 8 4.50 0.06 9.76
N LEU A 9 5.30 1.12 9.60
CA LEU A 9 5.80 1.53 8.29
C LEU A 9 6.84 0.57 7.72
N ALA A 10 7.67 -0.04 8.58
CA ALA A 10 8.63 -1.07 8.18
C ALA A 10 7.93 -2.32 7.65
N ASP A 11 6.93 -2.81 8.37
CA ASP A 11 6.11 -3.95 7.94
C ASP A 11 5.41 -3.66 6.62
N PHE A 12 4.83 -2.46 6.50
CA PHE A 12 4.17 -2.04 5.27
C PHE A 12 5.16 -1.95 4.09
N ALA A 13 6.32 -1.31 4.29
CA ALA A 13 7.36 -1.27 3.27
C ALA A 13 7.81 -2.68 2.85
N ARG A 14 7.93 -3.61 3.80
CA ARG A 14 8.28 -5.01 3.50
C ARG A 14 7.23 -5.69 2.62
N LEU A 15 5.93 -5.51 2.90
CA LEU A 15 4.84 -6.03 2.07
C LEU A 15 4.88 -5.49 0.62
N LEU A 16 5.30 -4.25 0.46
CA LEU A 16 5.43 -3.60 -0.85
C LEU A 16 6.70 -4.02 -1.61
N THR A 17 7.76 -4.34 -0.91
CA THR A 17 9.08 -4.59 -1.53
C THR A 17 9.41 -6.07 -1.66
N HIS A 18 8.72 -6.96 -0.95
CA HIS A 18 8.98 -8.40 -0.95
C HIS A 18 7.74 -9.20 -1.34
N ASN A 19 7.94 -10.45 -1.75
CA ASN A 19 6.85 -11.41 -1.95
C ASN A 19 6.64 -12.30 -0.71
N GLU A 20 5.65 -13.17 -0.76
CA GLU A 20 5.29 -14.08 0.34
C GLU A 20 6.43 -15.05 0.73
N LYS A 21 7.37 -15.31 -0.18
CA LYS A 21 8.57 -16.11 0.08
C LYS A 21 9.74 -15.30 0.63
N GLY A 22 9.52 -14.02 0.94
CA GLY A 22 10.55 -13.10 1.42
C GLY A 22 11.56 -12.66 0.35
N LYS A 23 11.31 -12.91 -0.94
CA LYS A 23 12.20 -12.46 -2.03
C LYS A 23 11.88 -11.02 -2.40
N ALA A 24 12.91 -10.19 -2.54
CA ALA A 24 12.79 -8.82 -3.02
C ALA A 24 12.14 -8.77 -4.42
N ARG A 25 11.25 -7.81 -4.62
CA ARG A 25 10.59 -7.54 -5.90
C ARG A 25 11.50 -6.67 -6.74
N LEU A 26 11.87 -7.18 -7.92
CA LEU A 26 12.70 -6.45 -8.89
C LEU A 26 12.07 -5.14 -9.38
N SER A 27 10.74 -5.04 -9.33
CA SER A 27 9.99 -3.85 -9.73
C SER A 27 9.93 -2.78 -8.65
N SER A 28 10.54 -3.00 -7.47
CA SER A 28 10.43 -2.04 -6.37
C SER A 28 11.31 -0.82 -6.60
N VAL A 29 10.68 0.35 -6.66
CA VAL A 29 11.40 1.63 -6.80
C VAL A 29 11.99 2.03 -5.45
N LEU A 30 11.24 1.79 -4.35
CA LEU A 30 11.68 2.06 -3.00
C LEU A 30 13.00 1.35 -2.65
N SER A 31 13.13 0.06 -2.98
CA SER A 31 14.36 -0.72 -2.75
C SER A 31 15.57 -0.22 -3.54
N HIS A 32 15.36 0.61 -4.57
CA HIS A 32 16.41 1.19 -5.40
C HIS A 32 16.59 2.69 -5.17
N ASN A 33 15.85 3.28 -4.23
CA ASN A 33 15.92 4.70 -3.93
C ASN A 33 17.12 5.01 -3.02
N GLU A 34 18.03 5.85 -3.49
CA GLU A 34 19.27 6.18 -2.77
C GLU A 34 19.03 6.90 -1.45
N LEU A 35 18.00 7.76 -1.34
CA LEU A 35 17.66 8.42 -0.07
C LEU A 35 17.15 7.43 0.97
N PHE A 36 16.36 6.44 0.53
CA PHE A 36 15.87 5.39 1.41
C PHE A 36 17.00 4.48 1.90
N LYS A 37 17.92 4.10 1.00
CA LYS A 37 19.12 3.30 1.33
C LYS A 37 20.09 4.05 2.24
N ALA A 38 20.28 5.35 2.05
CA ALA A 38 21.18 6.15 2.90
C ALA A 38 20.76 6.16 4.38
N MET A 39 19.51 5.81 4.68
CA MET A 39 18.97 5.71 6.02
C MET A 39 18.91 4.28 6.56
N GLU A 40 19.50 3.30 5.86
CA GLU A 40 19.50 1.89 6.26
C GLU A 40 20.12 1.71 7.66
N GLY A 41 19.37 1.06 8.56
CA GLY A 41 19.78 0.86 9.95
C GLY A 41 19.47 2.03 10.90
N HIS A 42 18.96 3.16 10.40
CA HIS A 42 18.54 4.27 11.26
C HIS A 42 17.19 3.95 11.96
N PRO A 43 17.02 4.27 13.26
CA PRO A 43 15.79 3.97 14.03
C PRO A 43 14.52 4.74 13.58
N GLU A 44 14.64 5.56 12.54
CA GLU A 44 13.55 6.37 11.98
C GLU A 44 13.52 6.32 10.44
N GLN A 45 14.18 5.31 9.86
CA GLN A 45 14.33 5.15 8.41
C GLN A 45 12.98 5.28 7.69
N HIS A 46 11.94 4.63 8.19
CA HIS A 46 10.64 4.55 7.55
C HIS A 46 9.79 5.78 7.85
N ARG A 47 9.75 6.26 9.09
CA ARG A 47 9.02 7.49 9.44
C ARG A 47 9.56 8.71 8.71
N ARG A 48 10.88 8.84 8.54
CA ARG A 48 11.47 9.96 7.79
C ARG A 48 11.24 9.85 6.28
N ASN A 49 11.06 8.63 5.78
CA ASN A 49 10.84 8.35 4.36
C ASN A 49 9.40 7.91 4.03
N TRP A 50 8.41 8.25 4.86
CA TRP A 50 7.03 7.77 4.70
C TRP A 50 6.42 8.12 3.34
N GLN A 51 6.84 9.24 2.75
CA GLN A 51 6.41 9.66 1.41
C GLN A 51 6.91 8.73 0.31
N LEU A 52 8.12 8.18 0.45
CA LEU A 52 8.66 7.20 -0.49
C LEU A 52 7.89 5.88 -0.39
N ILE A 53 7.53 5.46 0.83
CA ILE A 53 6.71 4.26 1.07
C ILE A 53 5.30 4.44 0.49
N ALA A 54 4.67 5.60 0.72
CA ALA A 54 3.38 5.92 0.12
C ALA A 54 3.46 5.96 -1.41
N GLY A 55 4.55 6.50 -1.97
CA GLY A 55 4.81 6.50 -3.40
C GLY A 55 4.90 5.08 -3.98
N GLU A 56 5.65 4.19 -3.34
CA GLU A 56 5.72 2.77 -3.71
C GLU A 56 4.31 2.13 -3.72
N PHE A 57 3.53 2.35 -2.67
CA PHE A 57 2.17 1.83 -2.56
C PHE A 57 1.24 2.31 -3.70
N GLN A 58 1.29 3.59 -4.05
CA GLN A 58 0.47 4.15 -5.12
C GLN A 58 0.76 3.55 -6.50
N HIS A 59 1.97 3.02 -6.70
CA HIS A 59 2.41 2.37 -7.95
C HIS A 59 2.34 0.84 -7.87
N TYR A 60 2.13 0.28 -6.69
CA TYR A 60 2.18 -1.15 -6.41
C TYR A 60 1.16 -1.94 -7.23
N GLY A 61 1.64 -2.99 -7.92
CA GLY A 61 0.81 -3.91 -8.69
C GLY A 61 0.16 -3.32 -9.96
N GLY A 62 0.50 -2.09 -10.34
CA GLY A 62 0.13 -1.52 -11.63
C GLY A 62 1.13 -1.92 -12.73
N ASP A 63 0.65 -2.05 -13.97
CA ASP A 63 1.53 -2.15 -15.12
C ASP A 63 2.39 -0.88 -15.18
N SER A 64 3.72 -1.02 -15.12
CA SER A 64 4.66 0.11 -15.13
C SER A 64 4.41 1.05 -16.32
N ILE A 65 3.90 0.51 -17.44
CA ILE A 65 3.50 1.26 -18.65
C ILE A 65 2.24 2.12 -18.38
N ALA A 66 1.21 1.56 -17.75
CA ALA A 66 -0.02 2.27 -17.42
C ALA A 66 0.20 3.35 -16.34
N ASN A 67 1.14 3.11 -15.42
CA ASN A 67 1.58 4.11 -14.45
C ASN A 67 2.36 5.25 -15.12
N LYS A 68 3.26 4.93 -16.05
CA LYS A 68 4.08 5.91 -16.79
C LYS A 68 3.24 6.81 -17.72
N LEU A 69 2.19 6.27 -18.35
CA LEU A 69 1.21 7.03 -19.15
C LEU A 69 0.33 7.96 -18.31
N ARG A 70 0.00 7.56 -17.07
CA ARG A 70 -0.82 8.37 -16.15
C ARG A 70 -0.01 9.49 -15.49
N GLY A 71 1.32 9.37 -15.44
CA GLY A 71 2.25 10.36 -14.88
C GLY A 71 2.23 10.48 -13.35
N HIS A 72 1.32 9.79 -12.67
CA HIS A 72 1.20 9.73 -11.21
C HIS A 72 0.61 8.40 -10.75
N GLY A 73 0.95 7.99 -9.54
CA GLY A 73 0.42 6.79 -8.89
C GLY A 73 -1.09 6.92 -8.61
N LYS A 74 -1.75 5.79 -8.32
CA LYS A 74 -3.19 5.81 -8.01
C LYS A 74 -3.43 6.51 -6.67
N GLN A 75 -4.45 7.38 -6.63
CA GLN A 75 -4.94 7.91 -5.37
C GLN A 75 -5.40 6.76 -4.46
N TYR A 76 -5.17 6.90 -3.16
CA TYR A 76 -5.56 5.89 -2.17
C TYR A 76 -7.03 5.47 -2.32
N ARG A 77 -7.94 6.44 -2.46
CA ARG A 77 -9.36 6.17 -2.68
C ARG A 77 -9.63 5.34 -3.94
N ALA A 78 -8.89 5.55 -5.02
CA ALA A 78 -9.02 4.75 -6.23
C ALA A 78 -8.55 3.31 -6.02
N ILE A 79 -7.48 3.11 -5.23
CA ILE A 79 -7.02 1.77 -4.82
C ILE A 79 -8.12 1.06 -4.02
N LEU A 80 -8.72 1.74 -3.04
CA LEU A 80 -9.81 1.17 -2.24
C LEU A 80 -10.99 0.73 -3.11
N LEU A 81 -11.44 1.58 -4.04
CA LEU A 81 -12.51 1.25 -4.98
C LEU A 81 -12.15 0.06 -5.89
N ASP A 82 -10.91 0.00 -6.39
CA ASP A 82 -10.45 -1.12 -7.21
C ASP A 82 -10.46 -2.44 -6.43
N VAL A 83 -10.02 -2.42 -5.16
CA VAL A 83 -10.06 -3.59 -4.27
C VAL A 83 -11.50 -3.99 -3.98
N ALA A 84 -12.36 -3.04 -3.61
CA ALA A 84 -13.77 -3.31 -3.34
C ALA A 84 -14.48 -3.91 -4.56
N LYS A 85 -14.20 -3.40 -5.77
CA LYS A 85 -14.70 -3.96 -7.03
C LYS A 85 -14.22 -5.39 -7.26
N ARG A 86 -12.93 -5.67 -7.03
CA ARG A 86 -12.36 -7.04 -7.15
C ARG A 86 -13.02 -8.02 -6.18
N LEU A 87 -13.36 -7.55 -4.98
CA LEU A 87 -14.07 -8.32 -3.95
C LEU A 87 -15.60 -8.36 -4.16
N LYS A 88 -16.11 -7.75 -5.24
CA LYS A 88 -17.54 -7.64 -5.57
C LYS A 88 -18.39 -6.98 -4.47
N LEU A 89 -17.78 -6.05 -3.73
CA LEU A 89 -18.49 -5.23 -2.73
C LEU A 89 -19.30 -4.13 -3.41
N LYS A 90 -20.34 -3.65 -2.74
CA LYS A 90 -21.21 -2.57 -3.22
C LYS A 90 -20.65 -1.18 -2.87
N ALA A 91 -19.34 -0.99 -3.06
CA ALA A 91 -18.70 0.30 -2.88
C ALA A 91 -18.65 1.05 -4.21
N ASP A 92 -19.07 2.32 -4.22
CA ASP A 92 -19.07 3.15 -5.41
C ASP A 92 -18.46 4.54 -5.20
N LYS A 93 -18.39 5.31 -6.30
CA LYS A 93 -17.72 6.62 -6.34
C LYS A 93 -18.46 7.72 -5.55
N SER A 94 -19.70 7.53 -5.14
CA SER A 94 -20.45 8.48 -4.31
C SER A 94 -20.10 8.37 -2.82
N MET A 95 -19.60 7.22 -2.38
CA MET A 95 -19.25 6.95 -0.98
C MET A 95 -17.98 7.69 -0.55
N SER A 96 -17.93 8.11 0.71
CA SER A 96 -16.72 8.65 1.31
C SER A 96 -15.62 7.59 1.42
N THR A 97 -14.36 8.05 1.50
CA THR A 97 -13.21 7.14 1.71
C THR A 97 -13.40 6.25 2.94
N PHE A 98 -13.89 6.84 4.04
CA PHE A 98 -14.14 6.14 5.29
C PHE A 98 -15.17 5.02 5.14
N GLU A 99 -16.29 5.27 4.44
CA GLU A 99 -17.31 4.23 4.23
C GLU A 99 -16.79 3.06 3.36
N ILE A 100 -15.90 3.34 2.40
CA ILE A 100 -15.26 2.30 1.59
C ILE A 100 -14.30 1.47 2.46
N GLU A 101 -13.51 2.11 3.33
CA GLU A 101 -12.63 1.43 4.29
C GLU A 101 -13.41 0.53 5.24
N GLN A 102 -14.52 1.01 5.80
CA GLN A 102 -15.37 0.24 6.71
C GLN A 102 -15.90 -1.03 6.02
N GLN A 103 -16.41 -0.91 4.79
CA GLN A 103 -16.88 -2.09 4.04
C GLN A 103 -15.77 -3.11 3.77
N LEU A 104 -14.56 -2.65 3.42
CA LEU A 104 -13.42 -3.53 3.20
C LEU A 104 -13.01 -4.24 4.50
N LEU A 105 -12.92 -3.49 5.61
CA LEU A 105 -12.58 -4.02 6.92
C LEU A 105 -13.60 -5.07 7.36
N GLU A 106 -14.89 -4.77 7.28
CA GLU A 106 -15.95 -5.72 7.59
C GLU A 106 -15.87 -6.99 6.74
N HIS A 107 -15.62 -6.85 5.44
CA HIS A 107 -15.45 -8.00 4.55
C HIS A 107 -14.27 -8.88 5.00
N PHE A 108 -13.11 -8.29 5.28
CA PHE A 108 -11.94 -9.06 5.72
C PHE A 108 -12.18 -9.73 7.07
N LEU A 109 -12.78 -9.04 8.04
CA LEU A 109 -13.09 -9.60 9.35
C LEU A 109 -14.04 -10.79 9.25
N ARG A 110 -15.11 -10.68 8.45
CA ARG A 110 -16.05 -11.78 8.20
C ARG A 110 -15.35 -12.98 7.56
N HIS A 111 -14.50 -12.73 6.55
CA HIS A 111 -13.79 -13.78 5.85
C HIS A 111 -12.75 -14.47 6.72
N THR A 112 -12.03 -13.72 7.57
CA THR A 112 -11.10 -14.31 8.55
C THR A 112 -11.84 -15.12 9.60
N TRP A 113 -13.00 -14.64 10.06
CA TRP A 113 -13.81 -15.36 11.04
C TRP A 113 -14.35 -16.69 10.52
N GLN A 114 -14.77 -16.74 9.25
CA GLN A 114 -15.23 -17.98 8.62
C GLN A 114 -14.14 -19.03 8.40
N LYS A 115 -12.86 -18.63 8.46
CA LYS A 115 -11.70 -19.51 8.24
C LYS A 115 -11.06 -19.99 9.54
N MET A 116 -11.47 -19.46 10.69
CA MET A 116 -11.12 -19.98 12.01
C MET A 116 -12.01 -21.17 12.35
#